data_AF-A0A958B3G7-F1
#
_entry.id   AF-A0A958B3G7-F1
#
_cell.length_a   1.000
_cell.length_b   1.000
_cell.length_c   1.000
_cell.angle_alpha   90.00
_cell.angle_beta   90.00
_cell.angle_gamma   90.00
#
_symmetry.space_group_name_H-M   'P 1'
#
loop_
_entity.id
_entity.type
_entity.pdbx_description
1 polymer ?
#
loop_
_entity_poly.entity_id
_entity_poly.type
_entity_poly.pdbx_seq_one_letter_code
_entity_poly.pdbx_strand_id
1 'polypeptide(L)'
;MISRPLPPSLRIMLLRVLVVAVAVIMVAQLWKIQFLQGEGFRLRANENRFRLVETTGPRGVIYDRNGQILVRNRPSFNIAVIPGALPDDDAEAEAVIKRLEGLIALSESDIPVHSTDIVTGTEASGPPQLGSSPPPQFRERMTVEQAMQEVQDGLQGGAYRPVVFAGPVSQETAFAIAEASYELPGVELVIEPVREYLSGTLTSHVMGFMGPIPQEYMDDYEAEGYRPDDQVGLSGVELTFEKALRGQNGSRNIEVDVNGREIRTVGDIFPSEPGDNLVLTLDARLQALMEQALQTGLDSAKADTGVAIAMDPRTGEVLGMVSLPTYDNNLFADGITADEYNELIEDERRPLLNHAVSALYPPGSTFKIVTASAALQEGVIDERTRLGDSFDGRVDGLIYVDNRFFPDDPRYAQPFYCWIHTYGTGHYQINVREALAVSCDVFMYQVAGGYRKTFEGVGIDKMVEYTQQFGFGDVTGIDLPGENPGLVPTPRWKRLTYAETWAAGDTYNMAIGQGAMLATPLQVLNATSAIANGG
;
A
#
# COMPACT_ATOMS: atom_id res chain seq x y z
N MET A 1 84.92 -16.72 18.47
CA MET A 1 85.75 -15.59 18.03
C MET A 1 84.84 -14.42 17.75
N ILE A 2 85.13 -13.30 18.42
CA ILE A 2 84.38 -12.05 18.49
C ILE A 2 84.16 -11.47 17.09
N SER A 3 82.91 -11.13 16.76
CA SER A 3 82.53 -10.41 15.55
C SER A 3 83.27 -9.07 15.51
N ARG A 4 84.25 -8.95 14.62
CA ARG A 4 85.01 -7.71 14.47
C ARG A 4 84.04 -6.60 14.04
N PRO A 5 83.95 -5.47 14.78
CA PRO A 5 83.14 -4.35 14.34
C PRO A 5 83.70 -3.81 13.01
N LEU A 6 82.83 -3.70 11.99
CA LEU A 6 83.16 -3.11 10.69
C LEU A 6 83.84 -1.74 10.88
N PRO A 7 84.86 -1.40 10.06
CA PRO A 7 85.60 -0.15 10.22
C PRO A 7 84.67 1.08 10.15
N PRO A 8 84.94 2.15 10.93
CA PRO A 8 84.05 3.31 11.05
C PRO A 8 83.68 3.95 9.70
N SER A 9 84.64 4.00 8.76
CA SER A 9 84.46 4.52 7.41
C SER A 9 83.45 3.72 6.58
N LEU A 10 83.44 2.39 6.71
CA LEU A 10 82.53 1.49 5.99
C LEU A 10 81.11 1.56 6.56
N ARG A 11 80.97 1.74 7.88
CA ARG A 11 79.65 1.96 8.53
C ARG A 11 79.00 3.26 8.05
N ILE A 12 79.76 4.34 7.98
CA ILE A 12 79.27 5.64 7.48
C ILE A 12 78.93 5.56 5.99
N MET A 13 79.72 4.81 5.20
CA MET A 13 79.43 4.59 3.78
C MET A 13 78.15 3.79 3.54
N LEU A 14 77.95 2.70 4.28
CA LEU A 14 76.71 1.90 4.22
C LEU A 14 75.49 2.72 4.64
N LEU A 15 75.62 3.53 5.70
CA LEU A 15 74.56 4.46 6.11
C LEU A 15 74.24 5.47 5.00
N ARG A 16 75.25 6.06 4.35
CA ARG A 16 75.04 6.99 3.23
C ARG A 16 74.34 6.32 2.04
N VAL A 17 74.77 5.12 1.67
CA VAL A 17 74.13 4.35 0.58
C VAL A 17 72.69 4.02 0.93
N LEU A 18 72.42 3.61 2.17
CA LEU A 18 71.06 3.35 2.65
C LEU A 18 70.20 4.62 2.58
N VAL A 19 70.69 5.75 3.07
CA VAL A 19 69.98 7.04 3.02
C VAL A 19 69.68 7.46 1.59
N VAL A 20 70.65 7.34 0.68
CA VAL A 20 70.45 7.65 -0.75
C VAL A 20 69.46 6.69 -1.38
N ALA A 21 69.53 5.38 -1.08
CA ALA A 21 68.58 4.40 -1.60
C ALA A 21 67.15 4.69 -1.12
N VAL A 22 66.96 5.02 0.16
CA VAL A 22 65.65 5.43 0.71
C VAL A 22 65.15 6.71 0.04
N ALA A 23 66.03 7.71 -0.16
CA ALA A 23 65.66 8.94 -0.85
C ALA A 23 65.21 8.68 -2.30
N VAL A 24 65.92 7.82 -3.03
CA VAL A 24 65.55 7.43 -4.40
C VAL A 24 64.21 6.71 -4.43
N ILE A 25 63.95 5.80 -3.48
CA ILE A 25 62.65 5.12 -3.35
C ILE A 25 61.52 6.13 -3.08
N MET A 26 61.73 7.09 -2.18
CA MET A 26 60.74 8.14 -1.91
C MET A 26 60.49 9.03 -3.13
N VAL A 27 61.52 9.40 -3.89
CA VAL A 27 61.37 10.18 -5.13
C VAL A 27 60.62 9.38 -6.20
N ALA A 28 60.92 8.09 -6.35
CA ALA A 28 60.21 7.22 -7.28
C ALA A 28 58.73 7.04 -6.89
N GLN A 29 58.46 6.91 -5.59
CA GLN A 29 57.09 6.84 -5.07
C GLN A 29 56.34 8.16 -5.27
N LEU A 30 57.00 9.31 -5.04
CA LEU A 30 56.42 10.63 -5.29
C LEU A 30 56.10 10.81 -6.77
N TRP A 31 57.01 10.41 -7.66
CA TRP A 31 56.79 10.46 -9.11
C TRP A 31 55.60 9.57 -9.53
N LYS A 32 55.49 8.37 -8.95
CA LYS A 32 54.33 7.48 -9.16
C LYS A 32 53.02 8.16 -8.75
N ILE A 33 52.96 8.80 -7.58
CA ILE A 33 51.74 9.46 -7.10
C ILE A 33 51.40 10.68 -7.97
N GLN A 34 52.40 11.51 -8.31
CA GLN A 34 52.20 12.76 -9.04
C GLN A 34 51.92 12.57 -10.53
N PHE A 35 52.57 11.61 -11.19
CA PHE A 35 52.51 11.47 -12.66
C PHE A 35 51.77 10.22 -13.13
N LEU A 36 51.96 9.05 -12.47
CA LEU A 36 51.26 7.82 -12.87
C LEU A 36 49.82 7.77 -12.33
N GLN A 37 49.58 8.33 -11.14
CA GLN A 37 48.26 8.33 -10.49
C GLN A 37 47.66 9.74 -10.36
N GLY A 38 48.36 10.78 -10.82
CA GLY A 38 47.98 12.17 -10.61
C GLY A 38 46.65 12.57 -11.23
N GLU A 39 46.36 12.10 -12.45
CA GLU A 39 45.04 12.33 -13.07
C GLU A 39 43.92 11.68 -12.28
N GLY A 40 44.12 10.44 -11.80
CA GLY A 40 43.14 9.74 -10.97
C GLY A 40 42.89 10.44 -9.63
N PHE A 41 43.94 10.95 -8.98
CA PHE A 41 43.78 11.74 -7.74
C PHE A 41 43.16 13.11 -7.99
N ARG A 42 43.42 13.76 -9.13
CA ARG A 42 42.74 15.01 -9.51
C ARG A 42 41.27 14.80 -9.84
N LEU A 43 40.92 13.70 -10.49
CA LEU A 43 39.53 13.31 -10.73
C LEU A 43 38.79 13.09 -9.41
N ARG A 44 39.34 12.29 -8.50
CA ARG A 44 38.74 12.08 -7.16
C ARG A 44 38.67 13.37 -6.33
N ALA A 45 39.67 14.25 -6.44
CA ALA A 45 39.64 15.55 -5.77
C ALA A 45 38.57 16.49 -6.36
N ASN A 46 38.32 16.41 -7.67
CA ASN A 46 37.23 17.15 -8.31
C ASN A 46 35.86 16.55 -7.96
N GLU A 47 35.73 15.22 -7.93
CA GLU A 47 34.52 14.52 -7.48
C GLU A 47 34.17 14.85 -6.03
N ASN A 48 35.18 14.94 -5.15
CA ASN A 48 34.97 15.37 -3.76
C ASN A 48 34.62 16.87 -3.64
N ARG A 49 34.93 17.68 -4.65
CA ARG A 49 34.71 19.13 -4.64
C ARG A 49 33.34 19.51 -5.20
N PHE A 50 32.77 18.72 -6.11
CA PHE A 50 31.47 19.00 -6.69
C PHE A 50 30.42 18.04 -6.12
N ARG A 51 29.38 18.58 -5.49
CA ARG A 51 28.27 17.81 -4.95
C ARG A 51 27.00 18.16 -5.72
N LEU A 52 26.26 17.15 -6.16
CA LEU A 52 24.92 17.34 -6.68
C LEU A 52 23.98 17.54 -5.48
N VAL A 53 23.29 18.67 -5.44
CA VAL A 53 22.17 18.89 -4.52
C VAL A 53 20.91 18.84 -5.35
N GLU A 54 20.04 17.89 -5.04
CA GLU A 54 18.74 17.78 -5.67
C GLU A 54 17.69 18.52 -4.84
N THR A 55 16.64 18.95 -5.52
CA THR A 55 15.48 19.58 -4.90
C THR A 55 14.26 18.77 -5.29
N THR A 56 13.57 18.19 -4.32
CA THR A 56 12.43 17.31 -4.58
C THR A 56 11.31 18.06 -5.32
N GLY A 57 10.77 17.44 -6.36
CA GLY A 57 9.60 17.93 -7.07
C GLY A 57 8.34 17.80 -6.20
N PRO A 58 7.54 18.86 -6.01
CA PRO A 58 6.29 18.75 -5.28
C PRO A 58 5.36 17.71 -5.93
N ARG A 59 4.85 16.77 -5.14
CA ARG A 59 3.90 15.76 -5.60
C ARG A 59 2.55 16.41 -5.95
N GLY A 60 1.87 15.90 -6.97
CA GLY A 60 0.54 16.39 -7.39
C GLY A 60 -0.53 16.30 -6.29
N VAL A 61 -1.49 17.22 -6.32
CA VAL A 61 -2.62 17.29 -5.38
C VAL A 61 -3.77 16.41 -5.87
N ILE A 62 -4.47 15.75 -4.96
CA ILE A 62 -5.62 14.88 -5.28
C ILE A 62 -6.91 15.59 -4.86
N TYR A 63 -7.85 15.67 -5.81
CA TYR A 63 -9.15 16.30 -5.65
C TYR A 63 -10.29 15.30 -5.81
N ASP A 64 -11.40 15.55 -5.14
CA ASP A 64 -12.69 14.91 -5.42
C ASP A 64 -13.33 15.49 -6.71
N ARG A 65 -14.45 14.91 -7.14
CA ARG A 65 -15.16 15.34 -8.36
C ARG A 65 -15.68 16.77 -8.33
N ASN A 66 -15.79 17.37 -7.14
CA ASN A 66 -16.30 18.72 -6.90
C ASN A 66 -15.16 19.73 -6.70
N GLY A 67 -13.90 19.30 -6.80
CA GLY A 67 -12.72 20.14 -6.58
C GLY A 67 -12.33 20.32 -5.11
N GLN A 68 -12.88 19.52 -4.19
CA GLN A 68 -12.41 19.47 -2.81
C GLN A 68 -11.06 18.77 -2.75
N ILE A 69 -10.08 19.38 -2.09
CA ILE A 69 -8.77 18.78 -1.87
C ILE A 69 -8.92 17.62 -0.88
N LEU A 70 -8.48 16.44 -1.29
CA LEU A 70 -8.42 15.23 -0.46
C LEU A 70 -7.00 15.02 0.09
N VAL A 71 -5.99 15.23 -0.77
CA VAL A 71 -4.58 15.06 -0.42
C VAL A 71 -3.76 16.21 -0.97
N ARG A 72 -2.91 16.80 -0.13
CA ARG A 72 -1.98 17.87 -0.50
C ARG A 72 -0.62 17.64 0.15
N ASN A 73 0.32 18.54 -0.10
CA ASN A 73 1.58 18.57 0.62
C ASN A 73 1.56 19.72 1.64
N ARG A 74 2.03 19.46 2.85
CA ARG A 74 2.24 20.45 3.91
C ARG A 74 3.74 20.56 4.22
N PRO A 75 4.23 21.72 4.68
CA PRO A 75 5.59 21.80 5.18
C PRO A 75 5.71 20.99 6.48
N SER A 76 6.70 20.11 6.52
CA SER A 76 7.23 19.49 7.73
C SER A 76 8.46 20.25 8.18
N PHE A 77 8.53 20.55 9.48
CA PHE A 77 9.65 21.23 10.08
C PHE A 77 10.52 20.21 10.81
N ASN A 78 11.73 19.98 10.30
CA ASN A 78 12.73 19.12 10.92
C ASN A 78 13.86 20.00 11.46
N ILE A 79 14.38 19.64 12.62
CA ILE A 79 15.53 20.27 13.25
C ILE A 79 16.75 19.45 12.85
N ALA A 80 17.72 20.07 12.20
CA ALA A 80 19.00 19.43 11.91
C ALA A 80 20.14 20.13 12.64
N VAL A 81 21.16 19.34 12.99
CA VAL A 81 22.40 19.81 13.59
C VAL A 81 23.52 19.63 12.56
N ILE A 82 24.33 20.67 12.38
CA ILE A 82 25.53 20.69 11.56
C ILE A 82 26.73 20.58 12.50
N PRO A 83 27.37 19.40 12.63
CA PRO A 83 28.42 19.18 13.61
C PRO A 83 29.58 20.18 13.53
N GLY A 84 30.01 20.55 12.33
CA GLY A 84 31.11 21.47 12.05
C GLY A 84 30.78 22.95 12.23
N ALA A 85 29.52 23.28 12.51
CA ALA A 85 29.08 24.62 12.86
C ALA A 85 28.74 24.77 14.36
N LEU A 86 28.85 23.69 15.14
CA LEU A 86 28.84 23.74 16.59
C LEU A 86 30.12 24.44 17.12
N PRO A 87 30.11 24.97 18.34
CA PRO A 87 31.30 25.48 19.00
C PRO A 87 32.42 24.43 19.08
N ASP A 88 33.68 24.85 18.91
CA ASP A 88 34.85 23.97 19.01
C ASP A 88 35.09 23.41 20.42
N ASP A 89 34.49 24.04 21.45
CA ASP A 89 34.56 23.57 22.84
C ASP A 89 33.42 22.59 23.13
N ASP A 90 33.78 21.36 23.51
CA ASP A 90 32.82 20.27 23.76
C ASP A 90 31.74 20.66 24.79
N ALA A 91 32.11 21.44 25.82
CA ALA A 91 31.18 21.88 26.84
C ALA A 91 30.19 22.94 26.34
N GLU A 92 30.62 23.83 25.44
CA GLU A 92 29.72 24.79 24.78
C GLU A 92 28.81 24.09 23.76
N ALA A 93 29.31 23.13 22.99
CA ALA A 93 28.50 22.33 22.07
C ALA A 93 27.42 21.52 22.82
N GLU A 94 27.77 20.88 23.93
CA GLU A 94 26.82 20.17 24.78
C GLU A 94 25.76 21.12 25.37
N ALA A 95 26.15 22.35 25.73
CA ALA A 95 25.21 23.37 26.22
C ALA A 95 24.20 23.81 25.15
N VAL A 96 24.61 23.91 23.88
CA VAL A 96 23.72 24.22 22.75
C VAL A 96 22.66 23.14 22.58
N ILE A 97 23.08 21.87 22.57
CA ILE A 97 22.17 20.73 22.41
C ILE A 97 21.19 20.62 23.59
N LYS A 98 21.68 20.79 24.81
CA LYS A 98 20.83 20.81 26.00
C LYS A 98 19.80 21.95 25.98
N ARG A 99 20.15 23.08 25.39
CA ARG A 99 19.22 24.21 25.21
C ARG A 99 18.19 23.90 24.12
N LEU A 100 18.60 23.27 23.03
CA LEU A 100 17.72 22.76 21.99
C LEU A 100 16.69 21.77 22.57
N GLU A 101 17.13 20.79 23.36
CA GLU A 101 16.25 19.88 24.09
C GLU A 101 15.27 20.60 24.99
N GLY A 102 15.72 21.61 25.73
CA GLY A 102 14.85 22.42 26.56
C GLY A 102 13.74 23.08 25.76
N LEU A 103 14.04 23.63 24.59
CA LEU A 103 13.05 24.26 23.71
C LEU A 103 12.07 23.24 23.11
N ILE A 104 12.57 22.06 22.73
CA ILE A 104 11.73 20.97 22.23
C ILE A 104 10.79 20.45 23.34
N ALA A 105 11.34 20.10 24.50
CA ALA A 105 10.60 19.52 25.62
C ALA A 105 9.61 20.50 26.28
N LEU A 106 9.86 21.82 26.20
CA LEU A 106 8.93 22.84 26.68
C LEU A 106 7.70 23.00 25.77
N SER A 107 7.81 22.58 24.50
CA SER A 107 6.77 22.76 23.50
C SER A 107 6.05 21.46 23.16
N GLU A 108 6.72 20.30 23.24
CA GLU A 108 6.18 19.02 22.80
C GLU A 108 6.72 17.88 23.68
N SER A 109 5.82 17.17 24.38
CA SER A 109 6.17 16.11 25.33
C SER A 109 6.61 14.80 24.69
N ASP A 110 6.39 14.63 23.38
CA ASP A 110 6.43 13.33 22.71
C ASP A 110 7.16 13.30 21.37
N ILE A 111 7.99 14.31 21.03
CA ILE A 111 8.73 14.29 19.76
C ILE A 111 9.82 13.21 19.80
N PRO A 112 9.78 12.21 18.93
CA PRO A 112 10.92 11.35 18.72
C PRO A 112 12.08 12.06 18.03
N VAL A 113 13.28 11.87 18.55
CA VAL A 113 14.53 12.07 17.81
C VAL A 113 14.61 10.92 16.81
N HIS A 114 14.96 11.16 15.55
CA HIS A 114 14.97 10.10 14.52
C HIS A 114 16.36 9.94 13.90
N SER A 115 16.82 8.70 13.75
CA SER A 115 17.97 8.39 12.89
C SER A 115 17.53 8.27 11.43
N THR A 116 18.49 8.42 10.52
CA THR A 116 18.35 7.96 9.13
C THR A 116 18.46 6.43 9.00
N ASP A 117 18.74 5.73 10.09
CA ASP A 117 18.90 4.28 10.10
C ASP A 117 17.54 3.61 9.92
N ILE A 118 17.35 3.13 8.69
CA ILE A 118 16.22 2.32 8.27
C ILE A 118 16.27 0.99 9.02
N VAL A 119 15.38 0.80 10.00
CA VAL A 119 15.17 -0.52 10.58
C VAL A 119 14.27 -1.30 9.65
N THR A 120 14.88 -2.26 8.95
CA THR A 120 14.13 -3.32 8.28
C THR A 120 13.41 -4.10 9.37
N GLY A 121 12.08 -4.05 9.39
CA GLY A 121 11.28 -4.87 10.28
C GLY A 121 11.73 -6.32 10.19
N THR A 122 12.16 -6.88 11.32
CA THR A 122 12.58 -8.27 11.43
C THR A 122 11.45 -9.20 11.02
N GLU A 123 11.72 -10.03 10.01
CA GLU A 123 11.02 -11.26 9.61
C GLU A 123 9.55 -11.39 10.05
N ALA A 124 8.64 -10.69 9.35
CA ALA A 124 7.33 -11.27 9.10
C ALA A 124 7.53 -12.46 8.16
N SER A 125 7.89 -13.62 8.73
CA SER A 125 8.15 -14.85 8.01
C SER A 125 6.84 -15.42 7.44
N GLY A 126 6.46 -14.92 6.27
CA GLY A 126 5.37 -15.44 5.45
C GLY A 126 5.37 -14.72 4.09
N PRO A 127 5.00 -15.40 2.98
CA PRO A 127 4.81 -14.71 1.72
C PRO A 127 3.75 -13.60 1.89
N PRO A 128 3.88 -12.45 1.18
CA PRO A 128 2.85 -11.43 1.15
C PRO A 128 1.49 -12.08 0.83
N GLN A 129 0.46 -11.79 1.63
CA GLN A 129 -0.89 -12.22 1.27
C GLN A 129 -1.32 -11.43 0.03
N LEU A 130 -2.07 -12.05 -0.89
CA LEU A 130 -2.60 -11.36 -2.06
C LEU A 130 -3.36 -10.10 -1.60
N GLY A 131 -2.88 -8.90 -1.96
CA GLY A 131 -3.47 -7.62 -1.53
C GLY A 131 -2.84 -6.95 -0.29
N SER A 132 -1.71 -7.43 0.23
CA SER A 132 -0.96 -6.70 1.27
C SER A 132 0.10 -5.79 0.67
N SER A 133 0.10 -4.51 1.04
CA SER A 133 1.22 -3.59 0.78
C SER A 133 2.52 -4.12 1.40
N PRO A 134 3.69 -3.84 0.82
CA PRO A 134 4.97 -4.12 1.46
C PRO A 134 5.02 -3.45 2.83
N PRO A 135 5.61 -4.09 3.87
CA PRO A 135 5.74 -3.45 5.17
C PRO A 135 6.54 -2.15 5.01
N PRO A 136 6.06 -1.03 5.59
CA PRO A 136 6.82 0.20 5.59
C PRO A 136 8.07 -0.01 6.45
N GLN A 137 9.15 0.70 6.11
CA GLN A 137 10.29 0.77 7.00
C GLN A 137 9.99 1.77 8.12
N PHE A 138 10.35 1.42 9.35
CA PHE A 138 10.10 2.25 10.51
C PHE A 138 11.22 3.26 10.70
N ARG A 139 10.87 4.47 11.14
CA ARG A 139 11.84 5.41 11.72
C ARG A 139 11.94 5.13 13.20
N GLU A 140 13.12 4.73 13.68
CA GLU A 140 13.33 4.53 15.11
C GLU A 140 13.31 5.85 15.87
N ARG A 141 12.76 5.82 17.08
CA ARG A 141 12.92 6.90 18.05
C ARG A 141 14.28 6.71 18.73
N MET A 142 15.23 7.59 18.47
CA MET A 142 16.48 7.67 19.19
C MET A 142 16.32 8.37 20.54
N THR A 143 17.22 8.06 21.47
CA THR A 143 17.47 8.91 22.63
C THR A 143 18.39 10.06 22.24
N VAL A 144 18.38 11.14 23.03
CA VAL A 144 19.32 12.27 22.89
C VAL A 144 20.78 11.80 22.82
N GLU A 145 21.14 10.80 23.62
CA GLU A 145 22.51 10.25 23.67
C GLU A 145 22.88 9.56 22.35
N GLN A 146 21.93 8.88 21.70
CA GLN A 146 22.13 8.28 20.38
C GLN A 146 22.20 9.34 19.28
N ALA A 147 21.39 10.40 19.37
CA ALA A 147 21.47 11.55 18.47
C ALA A 147 22.84 12.23 18.54
N MET A 148 23.37 12.39 19.74
CA MET A 148 24.70 12.94 19.97
C MET A 148 25.79 12.03 19.41
N GLN A 149 25.62 10.72 19.54
CA GLN A 149 26.51 9.74 18.94
C GLN A 149 26.49 9.87 17.41
N GLU A 150 25.32 9.99 16.77
CA GLU A 150 25.20 10.21 15.32
C GLU A 150 25.79 11.55 14.87
N VAL A 151 25.59 12.63 15.62
CA VAL A 151 26.18 13.94 15.34
C VAL A 151 27.71 13.87 15.43
N GLN A 152 28.25 13.15 16.42
CA GLN A 152 29.69 12.90 16.58
C GLN A 152 30.24 11.97 15.48
N ASP A 153 29.52 10.91 15.12
CA ASP A 153 29.89 10.00 14.04
C ASP A 153 29.78 10.68 12.66
N GLY A 154 28.85 11.64 12.51
CA GLY A 154 28.68 12.51 11.35
C GLY A 154 29.91 13.35 11.02
N LEU A 155 30.79 13.62 12.00
CA LEU A 155 32.11 14.21 11.75
C LEU A 155 32.97 13.36 10.79
N GLN A 156 32.71 12.04 10.69
CA GLN A 156 33.41 11.14 9.76
C GLN A 156 32.85 11.23 8.32
N GLY A 157 31.58 11.61 8.15
CA GLY A 157 30.90 11.75 6.84
C GLY A 157 31.02 13.14 6.19
N GLY A 158 31.64 14.09 6.90
CA GLY A 158 31.82 15.49 6.50
C GLY A 158 31.19 16.42 7.53
N ALA A 159 32.02 17.24 8.19
CA ALA A 159 31.63 18.05 9.34
C ALA A 159 30.42 18.99 9.07
N TYR A 160 30.21 19.44 7.83
CA TYR A 160 29.12 20.35 7.48
C TYR A 160 27.89 19.66 6.86
N ARG A 161 27.76 18.33 6.98
CA ARG A 161 26.54 17.62 6.57
C ARG A 161 25.46 17.77 7.67
N PRO A 162 24.26 18.25 7.35
CA PRO A 162 23.16 18.28 8.30
C PRO A 162 22.76 16.87 8.73
N VAL A 163 22.58 16.67 10.04
CA VAL A 163 22.02 15.46 10.64
C VAL A 163 20.68 15.84 11.24
N VAL A 164 19.59 15.23 10.77
CA VAL A 164 18.26 15.48 11.33
C VAL A 164 18.27 14.99 12.78
N PHE A 165 18.07 15.92 13.71
CA PHE A 165 18.08 15.67 15.15
C PHE A 165 16.67 15.35 15.66
N ALA A 166 15.64 16.07 15.20
CA ALA A 166 14.25 15.82 15.61
C ALA A 166 13.26 16.38 14.57
N GLY A 167 12.09 15.76 14.46
CA GLY A 167 11.01 16.24 13.59
C GLY A 167 10.07 15.10 13.15
N PRO A 168 8.87 15.38 12.63
CA PRO A 168 8.28 16.70 12.44
C PRO A 168 7.99 17.43 13.76
N VAL A 169 8.35 18.71 13.87
CA VAL A 169 7.97 19.58 14.99
C VAL A 169 6.84 20.53 14.58
N SER A 170 6.08 21.02 15.56
CA SER A 170 5.04 22.03 15.39
C SER A 170 5.61 23.33 14.82
N GLN A 171 4.76 24.07 14.14
CA GLN A 171 5.12 25.36 13.57
C GLN A 171 5.58 26.35 14.67
N GLU A 172 4.96 26.28 15.84
CA GLU A 172 5.30 27.07 17.02
C GLU A 172 6.72 26.76 17.50
N THR A 173 7.09 25.48 17.64
CA THR A 173 8.45 25.07 18.03
C THR A 173 9.48 25.47 16.98
N ALA A 174 9.18 25.23 15.70
CA ALA A 174 10.03 25.61 14.59
C ALA A 174 10.36 27.10 14.60
N PHE A 175 9.36 27.94 14.85
CA PHE A 175 9.53 29.39 14.94
C PHE A 175 10.27 29.83 16.21
N ALA A 176 10.04 29.18 17.35
CA ALA A 176 10.79 29.44 18.57
C ALA A 176 12.29 29.13 18.41
N ILE A 177 12.62 28.02 17.73
CA ILE A 177 14.01 27.65 17.41
C ILE A 177 14.62 28.63 16.41
N ALA A 178 13.86 29.03 15.39
CA ALA A 178 14.32 30.02 14.41
C ALA A 178 14.62 31.39 15.08
N GLU A 179 13.79 31.82 16.03
CA GLU A 179 14.03 33.03 16.83
C GLU A 179 15.29 32.89 17.72
N ALA A 180 15.49 31.73 18.32
CA ALA A 180 16.64 31.40 19.15
C ALA A 180 17.92 31.02 18.35
N SER A 181 17.91 31.15 17.02
CA SER A 181 19.02 30.72 16.14
C SER A 181 20.37 31.33 16.50
N TYR A 182 20.40 32.55 17.05
CA TYR A 182 21.64 33.19 17.52
C TYR A 182 22.27 32.46 18.71
N GLU A 183 21.46 31.80 19.53
CA GLU A 183 21.88 31.06 20.72
C GLU A 183 22.09 29.56 20.46
N LEU A 184 21.79 29.11 19.24
CA LEU A 184 21.89 27.72 18.80
C LEU A 184 22.81 27.60 17.56
N PRO A 185 24.10 27.98 17.67
CA PRO A 185 25.03 27.84 16.56
C PRO A 185 25.10 26.39 16.11
N GLY A 186 25.01 26.15 14.81
CA GLY A 186 25.01 24.81 14.22
C GLY A 186 23.66 24.11 14.17
N VAL A 187 22.58 24.71 14.69
CA VAL A 187 21.21 24.19 14.52
C VAL A 187 20.53 24.90 13.35
N GLU A 188 19.92 24.12 12.46
CA GLU A 188 19.14 24.64 11.34
C GLU A 188 17.75 23.99 11.26
N LEU A 189 16.82 24.74 10.67
CA LEU A 189 15.48 24.25 10.38
C LEU A 189 15.43 23.77 8.93
N VAL A 190 15.24 22.47 8.75
CA VAL A 190 15.07 21.83 7.44
C VAL A 190 13.57 21.70 7.17
N ILE A 191 13.11 22.31 6.08
CA ILE A 191 11.70 22.30 5.70
C ILE A 191 11.53 21.34 4.53
N GLU A 192 10.80 20.24 4.76
CA GLU A 192 10.53 19.23 3.74
C GLU A 192 9.02 19.11 3.50
N PRO A 193 8.56 19.01 2.25
CA PRO A 193 7.14 18.76 1.99
C PRO A 193 6.79 17.32 2.37
N VAL A 194 5.83 17.14 3.27
CA VAL A 194 5.23 15.83 3.59
C VAL A 194 3.79 15.78 3.11
N ARG A 195 3.33 14.56 2.83
CA ARG A 195 1.95 14.34 2.38
C ARG A 195 0.97 14.57 3.53
N GLU A 196 -0.17 15.21 3.24
CA GLU A 196 -1.25 15.44 4.20
C GLU A 196 -2.56 14.96 3.60
N TYR A 197 -3.20 13.99 4.28
CA TYR A 197 -4.50 13.43 3.89
C TYR A 197 -5.59 14.14 4.69
N LEU A 198 -6.23 15.14 4.08
CA LEU A 198 -7.23 16.00 4.73
C LEU A 198 -8.52 15.24 5.10
N SER A 199 -8.84 14.20 4.34
CA SER A 199 -9.97 13.31 4.61
C SER A 199 -9.63 12.23 5.64
N GLY A 200 -8.35 12.02 5.97
CA GLY A 200 -7.89 11.00 6.93
C GLY A 200 -8.58 9.65 6.71
N THR A 201 -9.12 9.11 7.80
CA THR A 201 -9.82 7.82 7.87
C THR A 201 -10.93 7.62 6.85
N LEU A 202 -11.60 8.70 6.40
CA LEU A 202 -12.77 8.65 5.54
C LEU A 202 -12.48 8.05 4.16
N THR A 203 -11.26 8.25 3.65
CA THR A 203 -10.87 7.83 2.30
C THR A 203 -9.62 6.95 2.29
N SER A 204 -9.22 6.44 3.46
CA SER A 204 -7.92 5.82 3.64
C SER A 204 -7.61 4.70 2.66
N HIS A 205 -8.54 3.76 2.48
CA HIS A 205 -8.37 2.63 1.54
C HIS A 205 -8.38 3.03 0.08
N VAL A 206 -9.00 4.16 -0.26
CA VAL A 206 -9.04 4.68 -1.64
C VAL A 206 -7.75 5.45 -1.94
N MET A 207 -7.35 6.37 -1.05
CA MET A 207 -6.14 7.16 -1.26
C MET A 207 -4.89 6.29 -1.14
N GLY A 208 -4.88 5.39 -0.15
CA GLY A 208 -3.67 4.72 0.30
C GLY A 208 -2.66 5.71 0.88
N PHE A 209 -1.43 5.24 1.10
CA PHE A 209 -0.40 6.01 1.76
C PHE A 209 0.93 5.92 1.02
N MET A 210 1.85 6.81 1.38
CA MET A 210 3.23 6.80 0.91
C MET A 210 4.14 6.17 1.97
N GLY A 211 5.29 5.69 1.52
CA GLY A 211 6.35 5.22 2.40
C GLY A 211 7.68 5.09 1.65
N PRO A 212 8.74 4.61 2.32
CA PRO A 212 10.03 4.40 1.70
C PRO A 212 9.96 3.29 0.64
N ILE A 213 10.88 3.32 -0.31
CA ILE A 213 10.97 2.30 -1.36
C ILE A 213 11.22 0.92 -0.72
N PRO A 214 10.36 -0.08 -0.98
CA PRO A 214 10.60 -1.42 -0.47
C PRO A 214 11.88 -1.99 -1.07
N GLN A 215 12.74 -2.59 -0.23
CA GLN A 215 14.05 -3.10 -0.66
C GLN A 215 13.96 -4.11 -1.81
N GLU A 216 12.89 -4.92 -1.86
CA GLU A 216 12.65 -5.88 -2.93
C GLU A 216 12.55 -5.24 -4.32
N TYR A 217 12.05 -4.00 -4.40
CA TYR A 217 11.83 -3.28 -5.64
C TYR A 217 12.84 -2.15 -5.89
N MET A 218 13.88 -2.05 -5.05
CA MET A 218 14.83 -0.92 -5.10
C MET A 218 15.49 -0.78 -6.48
N ASP A 219 15.97 -1.87 -7.06
CA ASP A 219 16.63 -1.87 -8.38
C ASP A 219 15.69 -1.38 -9.50
N ASP A 220 14.41 -1.75 -9.44
CA ASP A 220 13.40 -1.33 -10.41
C ASP A 220 13.12 0.17 -10.29
N TYR A 221 12.96 0.67 -9.06
CA TYR A 221 12.77 2.09 -8.79
C TYR A 221 14.02 2.92 -9.18
N GLU A 222 15.23 2.45 -8.87
CA GLU A 222 16.48 3.10 -9.30
C GLU A 222 16.57 3.19 -10.84
N ALA A 223 16.15 2.13 -11.55
CA ALA A 223 16.10 2.14 -13.02
C ALA A 223 15.10 3.16 -13.58
N GLU A 224 14.05 3.50 -12.82
CA GLU A 224 13.08 4.56 -13.12
C GLU A 224 13.52 5.95 -12.64
N GLY A 225 14.73 6.09 -12.08
CA GLY A 225 15.27 7.36 -11.61
C GLY A 225 14.77 7.79 -10.23
N TYR A 226 14.31 6.83 -9.42
CA TYR A 226 14.11 7.06 -8.00
C TYR A 226 15.42 6.94 -7.24
N ARG A 227 15.49 7.63 -6.10
CA ARG A 227 16.59 7.48 -5.16
C ARG A 227 16.19 6.61 -3.98
N PRO A 228 17.14 5.94 -3.33
CA PRO A 228 16.84 5.12 -2.15
C PRO A 228 16.13 5.86 -1.01
N ASP A 229 16.30 7.19 -0.92
CA ASP A 229 15.66 8.06 0.05
C ASP A 229 14.31 8.66 -0.39
N ASP A 230 13.89 8.43 -1.64
CA ASP A 230 12.58 8.88 -2.13
C ASP A 230 11.44 8.12 -1.43
N GLN A 231 10.31 8.80 -1.26
CA GLN A 231 9.06 8.17 -0.84
C GLN A 231 8.17 7.87 -2.06
N VAL A 232 7.52 6.72 -2.03
CA VAL A 232 6.65 6.20 -3.09
C VAL A 232 5.28 5.84 -2.52
N GLY A 233 4.24 5.91 -3.35
CA GLY A 233 2.94 5.34 -3.01
C GLY A 233 3.03 3.83 -2.78
N LEU A 234 2.48 3.35 -1.66
CA LEU A 234 2.49 1.92 -1.28
C LEU A 234 1.10 1.28 -1.35
N SER A 235 0.04 2.09 -1.47
CA SER A 235 -1.34 1.62 -1.52
C SER A 235 -2.23 2.59 -2.28
N GLY A 236 -3.44 2.15 -2.62
CA GLY A 236 -4.52 2.98 -3.18
C GLY A 236 -4.14 3.77 -4.43
N VAL A 237 -4.77 4.93 -4.60
CA VAL A 237 -4.50 5.90 -5.67
C VAL A 237 -3.05 6.38 -5.66
N GLU A 238 -2.43 6.52 -4.48
CA GLU A 238 -1.02 6.93 -4.38
C GLU A 238 -0.08 5.95 -5.09
N LEU A 239 -0.32 4.63 -4.98
CA LEU A 239 0.45 3.61 -5.70
C LEU A 239 0.07 3.54 -7.19
N THR A 240 -1.23 3.49 -7.51
CA THR A 240 -1.68 3.34 -8.91
C THR A 240 -1.18 4.48 -9.80
N PHE A 241 -1.24 5.71 -9.30
CA PHE A 241 -0.88 6.91 -10.04
C PHE A 241 0.47 7.51 -9.60
N GLU A 242 1.33 6.72 -8.97
CA GLU A 242 2.66 7.14 -8.49
C GLU A 242 3.44 7.93 -9.55
N LYS A 243 3.50 7.43 -10.79
CA LYS A 243 4.25 8.06 -11.89
C LYS A 243 3.69 9.41 -12.33
N ALA A 244 2.37 9.59 -12.23
CA ALA A 244 1.72 10.86 -12.59
C ALA A 244 1.84 11.86 -11.43
N LEU A 245 1.65 11.39 -10.20
CA LEU A 245 1.71 12.21 -9.00
C LEU A 245 3.12 12.68 -8.67
N ARG A 246 4.15 11.87 -8.94
CA ARG A 246 5.54 12.23 -8.66
C ARG A 246 5.96 13.45 -9.47
N GLY A 247 6.51 14.45 -8.77
CA GLY A 247 7.20 15.56 -9.42
C GLY A 247 8.59 15.16 -9.88
N GLN A 248 9.14 15.87 -10.86
CA GLN A 248 10.51 15.66 -11.29
C GLN A 248 11.45 16.42 -10.35
N ASN A 249 12.44 15.72 -9.82
CA ASN A 249 13.45 16.32 -8.96
C ASN A 249 14.30 17.31 -9.77
N GLY A 250 14.45 18.50 -9.23
CA GLY A 250 15.41 19.48 -9.71
C GLY A 250 16.81 19.11 -9.24
N SER A 251 17.82 19.68 -9.87
CA SER A 251 19.20 19.46 -9.46
C SER A 251 20.08 20.69 -9.70
N ARG A 252 21.04 20.90 -8.79
CA ARG A 252 22.08 21.92 -8.91
C ARG A 252 23.41 21.34 -8.45
N ASN A 253 24.47 21.55 -9.23
CA ASN A 253 25.81 21.20 -8.78
C ASN A 253 26.37 22.31 -7.91
N ILE A 254 26.90 21.97 -6.74
CA ILE A 254 27.54 22.91 -5.83
C ILE A 254 29.02 22.55 -5.67
N GLU A 255 29.87 23.57 -5.57
CA GLU A 255 31.27 23.42 -5.15
C GLU A 255 31.33 23.51 -3.63
N VAL A 256 31.85 22.47 -2.98
CA VAL A 256 32.02 22.40 -1.52
C VAL A 256 33.50 22.53 -1.15
N ASP A 257 33.78 23.12 0.02
CA ASP A 257 35.13 23.16 0.59
C ASP A 257 35.51 21.83 1.27
N VAL A 258 36.73 21.76 1.83
CA VAL A 258 37.23 20.56 2.53
C VAL A 258 36.45 20.19 3.79
N ASN A 259 35.65 21.13 4.33
CA ASN A 259 34.80 20.92 5.48
C ASN A 259 33.36 20.56 5.07
N GLY A 260 33.00 20.75 3.80
CA GLY A 260 31.66 20.46 3.26
C GLY A 260 30.77 21.69 3.11
N ARG A 261 31.29 22.91 3.31
CA ARG A 261 30.52 24.15 3.17
C ARG A 261 30.29 24.48 1.70
N GLU A 262 29.05 24.81 1.34
CA GLU A 262 28.69 25.27 -0.01
C GLU A 262 29.39 26.61 -0.32
N ILE A 263 30.24 26.62 -1.36
CA ILE A 263 30.95 27.81 -1.85
C ILE A 263 30.11 28.52 -2.91
N ARG A 264 29.68 27.78 -3.94
CA ARG A 264 28.90 28.29 -5.06
C ARG A 264 28.21 27.18 -5.84
N THR A 265 27.12 27.51 -6.50
CA THR A 265 26.54 26.67 -7.55
C THR A 265 27.40 26.75 -8.83
N VAL A 266 27.55 25.62 -9.52
CA VAL A 266 28.38 25.46 -10.71
C VAL A 266 27.53 24.87 -11.84
N GLY A 267 27.53 25.52 -13.00
CA GLY A 267 26.71 25.08 -14.13
C GLY A 267 25.25 25.53 -14.02
N ASP A 268 24.39 24.84 -14.78
CA ASP A 268 22.96 25.16 -14.83
C ASP A 268 22.22 24.59 -13.62
N ILE A 269 21.21 25.34 -13.16
CA ILE A 269 20.24 24.89 -12.17
C ILE A 269 19.06 24.29 -12.93
N PHE A 270 18.78 23.02 -12.70
CA PHE A 270 17.57 22.37 -13.19
C PHE A 270 16.50 22.53 -12.10
N PRO A 271 15.48 23.38 -12.29
CA PRO A 271 14.42 23.53 -11.30
C PRO A 271 13.62 22.22 -11.20
N SER A 272 13.00 21.98 -10.04
CA SER A 272 12.07 20.87 -9.90
C SER A 272 10.75 21.18 -10.58
N GLU A 273 10.10 20.14 -11.12
CA GLU A 273 8.77 20.26 -11.74
C GLU A 273 7.74 19.55 -10.85
N PRO A 274 6.58 20.16 -10.59
CA PRO A 274 5.52 19.51 -9.83
C PRO A 274 4.90 18.36 -10.64
N GLY A 275 4.46 17.32 -9.93
CA GLY A 275 3.70 16.23 -10.55
C GLY A 275 2.27 16.65 -10.90
N ASP A 276 1.59 15.80 -11.68
CA ASP A 276 0.24 16.05 -12.15
C ASP A 276 -0.79 15.96 -11.01
N ASN A 277 -1.75 16.87 -11.01
CA ASN A 277 -2.89 16.80 -10.11
C ASN A 277 -3.90 15.77 -10.60
N LEU A 278 -4.52 15.03 -9.68
CA LEU A 278 -5.57 14.06 -9.99
C LEU A 278 -6.94 14.57 -9.54
N VAL A 279 -7.95 14.35 -10.38
CA VAL A 279 -9.36 14.59 -10.05
C VAL A 279 -10.06 13.24 -10.11
N LEU A 280 -10.56 12.79 -8.96
CA LEU A 280 -11.25 11.51 -8.82
C LEU A 280 -12.75 11.63 -9.11
N THR A 281 -13.40 10.51 -9.36
CA THR A 281 -14.86 10.43 -9.49
C THR A 281 -15.59 10.48 -8.14
N LEU A 282 -14.84 10.30 -7.05
CA LEU A 282 -15.33 10.29 -5.67
C LEU A 282 -16.02 11.61 -5.31
N ASP A 283 -17.14 11.55 -4.61
CA ASP A 283 -17.77 12.70 -3.94
C ASP A 283 -17.53 12.56 -2.43
N ALA A 284 -16.72 13.46 -1.85
CA ALA A 284 -16.33 13.37 -0.45
C ALA A 284 -17.51 13.49 0.52
N ARG A 285 -18.58 14.20 0.14
CA ARG A 285 -19.78 14.33 0.97
C ARG A 285 -20.60 13.05 0.93
N LEU A 286 -20.72 12.43 -0.24
CA LEU A 286 -21.38 11.13 -0.37
C LEU A 286 -20.62 10.05 0.41
N GLN A 287 -19.29 10.03 0.31
CA GLN A 287 -18.42 9.15 1.08
C GLN A 287 -18.71 9.24 2.59
N ALA A 288 -18.76 10.45 3.15
CA ALA A 288 -19.06 10.68 4.57
C ALA A 288 -20.45 10.20 4.98
N LEU A 289 -21.46 10.45 4.14
CA LEU A 289 -22.83 9.97 4.39
C LEU A 289 -22.90 8.43 4.34
N MET A 290 -22.18 7.81 3.40
CA MET A 290 -22.10 6.36 3.28
C MET A 290 -21.42 5.73 4.49
N GLU A 291 -20.31 6.31 4.97
CA GLU A 291 -19.61 5.82 6.16
C GLU A 291 -20.49 5.91 7.40
N GLN A 292 -21.16 7.05 7.61
CA GLN A 292 -22.08 7.22 8.73
C GLN A 292 -23.25 6.20 8.68
N ALA A 293 -23.84 6.01 7.51
CA ALA A 293 -24.93 5.06 7.31
C ALA A 293 -24.47 3.61 7.53
N LEU A 294 -23.28 3.26 7.03
CA LEU A 294 -22.67 1.94 7.20
C LEU A 294 -22.37 1.67 8.67
N GLN A 295 -21.72 2.60 9.38
CA GLN A 295 -21.42 2.47 10.81
C GLN A 295 -22.70 2.26 11.62
N THR A 296 -23.75 3.05 11.37
CA THR A 296 -25.06 2.88 12.02
C THR A 296 -25.66 1.48 11.76
N GLY A 297 -25.50 0.97 10.55
CA GLY A 297 -25.91 -0.38 10.16
C GLY A 297 -25.11 -1.46 10.88
N LEU A 298 -23.79 -1.31 10.97
CA LEU A 298 -22.89 -2.23 11.68
C LEU A 298 -23.20 -2.28 13.17
N ASP A 299 -23.39 -1.13 13.82
CA ASP A 299 -23.75 -1.04 15.24
C ASP A 299 -25.07 -1.77 15.52
N SER A 300 -26.06 -1.59 14.62
CA SER A 300 -27.37 -2.23 14.72
C SER A 300 -27.29 -3.74 14.50
N ALA A 301 -26.45 -4.18 13.57
CA ALA A 301 -26.22 -5.59 13.25
C ALA A 301 -25.26 -6.28 14.23
N LYS A 302 -24.55 -5.52 15.07
CA LYS A 302 -23.41 -5.98 15.90
C LYS A 302 -22.36 -6.68 15.04
N ALA A 303 -21.99 -6.06 13.93
CA ALA A 303 -20.99 -6.55 13.00
C ALA A 303 -19.73 -5.68 13.07
N ASP A 304 -18.56 -6.32 12.94
CA ASP A 304 -17.27 -5.65 13.12
C ASP A 304 -16.68 -5.09 11.81
N THR A 305 -17.17 -5.55 10.66
CA THR A 305 -16.67 -5.20 9.32
C THR A 305 -17.82 -4.92 8.36
N GLY A 306 -17.60 -4.03 7.40
CA GLY A 306 -18.61 -3.69 6.41
C GLY A 306 -18.07 -2.92 5.23
N VAL A 307 -18.76 -2.99 4.09
CA VAL A 307 -18.42 -2.28 2.86
C VAL A 307 -19.65 -1.59 2.30
N ALA A 308 -19.48 -0.38 1.79
CA ALA A 308 -20.49 0.32 0.99
C ALA A 308 -19.83 0.93 -0.25
N ILE A 309 -20.38 0.67 -1.43
CA ILE A 309 -19.88 1.21 -2.70
C ILE A 309 -21.06 1.82 -3.46
N ALA A 310 -20.86 3.02 -4.02
CA ALA A 310 -21.82 3.69 -4.88
C ALA A 310 -21.17 3.93 -6.24
N MET A 311 -21.86 3.53 -7.31
CA MET A 311 -21.41 3.68 -8.70
C MET A 311 -22.53 4.28 -9.54
N ASP A 312 -22.19 5.14 -10.49
CA ASP A 312 -23.10 5.53 -11.56
C ASP A 312 -23.11 4.45 -12.66
N PRO A 313 -24.21 3.71 -12.85
CA PRO A 313 -24.23 2.58 -13.78
C PRO A 313 -24.11 3.00 -15.25
N ARG A 314 -24.30 4.28 -15.57
CA ARG A 314 -24.23 4.80 -16.94
C ARG A 314 -22.79 5.05 -17.38
N THR A 315 -21.91 5.36 -16.43
CA THR A 315 -20.54 5.80 -16.69
C THR A 315 -19.50 4.87 -16.07
N GLY A 316 -19.87 4.07 -15.08
CA GLY A 316 -18.94 3.27 -14.27
C GLY A 316 -18.21 4.08 -13.20
N GLU A 317 -18.47 5.39 -13.08
CA GLU A 317 -17.84 6.25 -12.08
C GLU A 317 -18.17 5.76 -10.65
N VAL A 318 -17.14 5.47 -9.85
CA VAL A 318 -17.30 5.19 -8.41
C VAL A 318 -17.43 6.51 -7.67
N LEU A 319 -18.58 6.72 -7.04
CA LEU A 319 -18.92 7.96 -6.35
C LEU A 319 -18.56 7.92 -4.85
N GLY A 320 -18.50 6.72 -4.29
CA GLY A 320 -18.12 6.46 -2.90
C GLY A 320 -17.72 5.00 -2.73
N MET A 321 -16.69 4.75 -1.91
CA MET A 321 -16.19 3.43 -1.57
C MET A 321 -15.70 3.44 -0.12
N VAL A 322 -16.51 2.92 0.79
CA VAL A 322 -16.22 2.83 2.22
C VAL A 322 -15.92 1.37 2.57
N SER A 323 -14.84 1.16 3.31
CA SER A 323 -14.45 -0.14 3.88
C SER A 323 -14.19 0.07 5.37
N LEU A 324 -14.87 -0.69 6.23
CA LEU A 324 -14.73 -0.62 7.68
C LEU A 324 -14.27 -1.98 8.25
N PRO A 325 -13.36 -2.00 9.24
CA PRO A 325 -12.73 -0.84 9.88
C PRO A 325 -11.71 -0.12 8.98
N THR A 326 -11.41 1.13 9.33
CA THR A 326 -10.46 2.00 8.62
C THR A 326 -9.25 2.33 9.51
N TYR A 327 -8.27 3.02 8.94
CA TYR A 327 -7.05 3.48 9.58
C TYR A 327 -6.76 4.92 9.14
N ASP A 328 -5.84 5.64 9.79
CA ASP A 328 -5.46 6.99 9.35
C ASP A 328 -4.18 6.92 8.50
N ASN A 329 -4.26 7.40 7.26
CA ASN A 329 -3.12 7.43 6.34
C ASN A 329 -2.04 8.43 6.77
N ASN A 330 -2.37 9.43 7.58
CA ASN A 330 -1.39 10.41 8.07
C ASN A 330 -0.33 9.75 8.97
N LEU A 331 -0.67 8.64 9.65
CA LEU A 331 0.30 7.86 10.43
C LEU A 331 1.49 7.42 9.58
N PHE A 332 1.24 7.05 8.32
CA PHE A 332 2.29 6.61 7.40
C PHE A 332 3.08 7.77 6.79
N ALA A 333 2.41 8.88 6.47
CA ALA A 333 3.09 10.07 5.94
C ALA A 333 4.05 10.71 6.94
N ASP A 334 3.68 10.70 8.22
CA ASP A 334 4.47 11.31 9.29
C ASP A 334 5.58 10.37 9.81
N GLY A 335 5.54 9.08 9.42
CA GLY A 335 6.48 8.05 9.85
C GLY A 335 5.88 7.20 10.97
N ILE A 336 5.18 6.13 10.57
CA ILE A 336 4.51 5.22 11.49
C ILE A 336 5.53 4.49 12.39
N THR A 337 5.21 4.37 13.68
CA THR A 337 6.04 3.58 14.61
C THR A 337 5.78 2.08 14.46
N ALA A 338 6.71 1.26 14.94
CA ALA A 338 6.54 -0.19 14.93
C ALA A 338 5.31 -0.64 15.74
N ASP A 339 5.05 -0.01 16.89
CA ASP A 339 3.91 -0.33 17.75
C ASP A 339 2.56 0.00 17.07
N GLU A 340 2.42 1.20 16.51
CA GLU A 340 1.21 1.61 15.77
C GLU A 340 0.95 0.70 14.57
N TYR A 341 2.00 0.32 13.85
CA TYR A 341 1.87 -0.58 12.71
C TYR A 341 1.50 -2.01 13.13
N ASN A 342 2.08 -2.52 14.23
CA ASN A 342 1.74 -3.84 14.76
C ASN A 342 0.27 -3.90 15.19
N GLU A 343 -0.27 -2.83 15.80
CA GLU A 343 -1.70 -2.74 16.13
C GLU A 343 -2.60 -2.91 14.88
N LEU A 344 -2.19 -2.37 13.74
CA LEU A 344 -2.95 -2.47 12.48
C LEU A 344 -2.85 -3.86 11.82
N ILE A 345 -1.70 -4.53 11.92
CA ILE A 345 -1.50 -5.87 11.37
C ILE A 345 -2.14 -6.97 12.22
N GLU A 346 -2.02 -6.86 13.54
CA GLU A 346 -2.49 -7.87 14.48
C GLU A 346 -4.02 -7.83 14.65
N ASP A 347 -4.67 -6.75 14.22
CA ASP A 347 -6.13 -6.66 14.20
C ASP A 347 -6.75 -7.71 13.27
N GLU A 348 -7.50 -8.65 13.85
CA GLU A 348 -8.18 -9.74 13.14
C GLU A 348 -9.14 -9.24 12.04
N ARG A 349 -9.64 -8.00 12.17
CA ARG A 349 -10.54 -7.35 11.20
C ARG A 349 -9.81 -6.82 9.97
N ARG A 350 -8.47 -6.81 9.97
CA ARG A 350 -7.60 -6.40 8.87
C ARG A 350 -7.91 -4.99 8.33
N PRO A 351 -7.74 -3.93 9.13
CA PRO A 351 -8.07 -2.56 8.74
C PRO A 351 -7.28 -2.05 7.52
N LEU A 352 -6.06 -2.55 7.29
CA LEU A 352 -5.26 -2.18 6.11
C LEU A 352 -5.80 -2.76 4.78
N LEU A 353 -6.63 -3.81 4.85
CA LEU A 353 -7.20 -4.44 3.66
C LEU A 353 -8.38 -3.61 3.15
N ASN A 354 -8.38 -3.29 1.85
CA ASN A 354 -9.58 -2.75 1.22
C ASN A 354 -10.59 -3.88 0.95
N HIS A 355 -11.52 -4.09 1.88
CA HIS A 355 -12.53 -5.15 1.78
C HIS A 355 -13.46 -5.00 0.57
N ALA A 356 -13.54 -3.81 -0.04
CA ALA A 356 -14.37 -3.57 -1.21
C ALA A 356 -13.88 -4.30 -2.47
N VAL A 357 -12.55 -4.44 -2.62
CA VAL A 357 -11.91 -4.98 -3.83
C VAL A 357 -11.09 -6.24 -3.58
N SER A 358 -10.67 -6.49 -2.34
CA SER A 358 -9.76 -7.61 -2.02
C SER A 358 -10.44 -8.74 -1.26
N ALA A 359 -11.45 -8.44 -0.44
CA ALA A 359 -12.11 -9.45 0.38
C ALA A 359 -13.11 -10.28 -0.43
N LEU A 360 -13.12 -11.58 -0.15
CA LEU A 360 -13.91 -12.56 -0.88
C LEU A 360 -15.04 -13.11 -0.01
N TYR A 361 -16.26 -12.98 -0.52
CA TYR A 361 -17.45 -13.47 0.15
C TYR A 361 -18.31 -14.28 -0.84
N PRO A 362 -19.08 -15.27 -0.36
CA PRO A 362 -20.17 -15.80 -1.15
C PRO A 362 -21.15 -14.67 -1.48
N PRO A 363 -21.43 -14.36 -2.76
CA PRO A 363 -22.35 -13.28 -3.13
C PRO A 363 -23.79 -13.55 -2.66
N GLY A 364 -24.12 -14.81 -2.39
CA GLY A 364 -25.44 -15.21 -1.89
C GLY A 364 -26.55 -14.80 -2.86
N SER A 365 -27.71 -14.43 -2.31
CA SER A 365 -28.90 -14.13 -3.13
C SER A 365 -28.74 -12.98 -4.12
N THR A 366 -27.72 -12.11 -3.98
CA THR A 366 -27.43 -11.08 -4.99
C THR A 366 -27.07 -11.71 -6.35
N PHE A 367 -26.48 -12.91 -6.34
CA PHE A 367 -26.09 -13.66 -7.54
C PHE A 367 -27.26 -14.17 -8.38
N LYS A 368 -28.47 -14.25 -7.80
CA LYS A 368 -29.66 -14.78 -8.49
C LYS A 368 -30.03 -14.00 -9.76
N ILE A 369 -29.57 -12.74 -9.87
CA ILE A 369 -29.71 -11.94 -11.10
C ILE A 369 -28.97 -12.59 -12.28
N VAL A 370 -27.80 -13.18 -12.06
CA VAL A 370 -27.01 -13.87 -13.09
C VAL A 370 -27.73 -15.14 -13.51
N THR A 371 -28.15 -15.94 -12.53
CA THR A 371 -28.90 -17.19 -12.76
C THR A 371 -30.18 -16.96 -13.55
N ALA A 372 -30.98 -15.96 -13.16
CA ALA A 372 -32.22 -15.62 -13.84
C ALA A 372 -31.95 -15.11 -15.27
N SER A 373 -30.92 -14.28 -15.46
CA SER A 373 -30.54 -13.75 -16.77
C SER A 373 -30.09 -14.86 -17.72
N ALA A 374 -29.24 -15.78 -17.25
CA ALA A 374 -28.81 -16.95 -18.02
C ALA A 374 -30.00 -17.81 -18.46
N ALA A 375 -30.93 -18.09 -17.55
CA ALA A 375 -32.10 -18.90 -17.85
C ALA A 375 -33.05 -18.26 -18.87
N LEU A 376 -33.23 -16.93 -18.82
CA LEU A 376 -34.03 -16.19 -19.78
C LEU A 376 -33.33 -16.11 -21.15
N GLN A 377 -32.03 -15.83 -21.16
CA GLN A 377 -31.26 -15.65 -22.40
C GLN A 377 -31.09 -16.96 -23.17
N GLU A 378 -30.89 -18.09 -22.48
CA GLU A 378 -30.82 -19.43 -23.09
C GLU A 378 -32.23 -19.99 -23.42
N GLY A 379 -33.31 -19.28 -23.08
CA GLY A 379 -34.69 -19.71 -23.35
C GLY A 379 -35.16 -20.91 -22.54
N VAL A 380 -34.47 -21.23 -21.44
CA VAL A 380 -34.85 -22.29 -20.49
C VAL A 380 -36.15 -21.93 -19.76
N ILE A 381 -36.36 -20.64 -19.51
CA ILE A 381 -37.60 -20.08 -18.99
C ILE A 381 -38.05 -18.85 -19.80
N ASP A 382 -39.31 -18.50 -19.67
CA ASP A 382 -39.88 -17.22 -20.09
C ASP A 382 -40.60 -16.52 -18.93
N GLU A 383 -41.17 -15.33 -19.15
CA GLU A 383 -41.89 -14.56 -18.13
C GLU A 383 -43.14 -15.27 -17.57
N ARG A 384 -43.65 -16.30 -18.28
CA ARG A 384 -44.86 -17.04 -17.93
C ARG A 384 -44.55 -18.38 -17.26
N THR A 385 -43.31 -18.83 -17.36
CA THR A 385 -42.85 -20.09 -16.79
C THR A 385 -43.03 -20.04 -15.28
N ARG A 386 -43.74 -21.03 -14.73
CA ARG A 386 -44.01 -21.15 -13.31
C ARG A 386 -43.35 -22.40 -12.74
N LEU A 387 -42.48 -22.19 -11.76
CA LEU A 387 -41.68 -23.21 -11.09
C LEU A 387 -41.79 -23.02 -9.58
N GLY A 388 -41.45 -24.04 -8.79
CA GLY A 388 -41.63 -23.96 -7.34
C GLY A 388 -41.52 -25.29 -6.60
N ASP A 389 -41.78 -25.21 -5.29
CA ASP A 389 -41.70 -26.31 -4.33
C ASP A 389 -42.95 -27.20 -4.30
N SER A 390 -44.10 -26.68 -4.74
CA SER A 390 -45.40 -27.39 -4.76
C SER A 390 -45.52 -28.65 -5.65
N PHE A 391 -44.43 -29.17 -6.20
CA PHE A 391 -44.48 -30.21 -7.25
C PHE A 391 -44.82 -31.61 -6.71
N ASP A 392 -44.53 -31.91 -5.45
CA ASP A 392 -44.89 -33.16 -4.78
C ASP A 392 -46.21 -33.04 -3.97
N GLY A 393 -46.93 -31.93 -4.17
CA GLY A 393 -48.15 -31.61 -3.42
C GLY A 393 -47.89 -31.03 -2.03
N ARG A 394 -46.63 -30.81 -1.63
CA ARG A 394 -46.25 -30.14 -0.38
C ARG A 394 -45.76 -28.73 -0.67
N VAL A 395 -46.01 -27.82 0.26
CA VAL A 395 -45.54 -26.43 0.16
C VAL A 395 -44.79 -26.13 1.44
N ASP A 396 -43.63 -26.77 1.56
CA ASP A 396 -42.78 -26.79 2.76
C ASP A 396 -41.41 -26.13 2.52
N GLY A 397 -41.22 -25.48 1.37
CA GLY A 397 -40.03 -24.67 1.10
C GLY A 397 -38.79 -25.48 0.77
N LEU A 398 -38.92 -26.71 0.28
CA LEU A 398 -37.78 -27.55 -0.10
C LEU A 398 -38.09 -28.42 -1.32
N ILE A 399 -37.03 -28.88 -1.99
CA ILE A 399 -37.12 -29.88 -3.06
C ILE A 399 -36.16 -31.02 -2.80
N TYR A 400 -36.53 -32.23 -3.23
CA TYR A 400 -35.65 -33.39 -3.17
C TYR A 400 -34.97 -33.61 -4.52
N VAL A 401 -33.65 -33.64 -4.51
CA VAL A 401 -32.80 -33.95 -5.66
C VAL A 401 -32.44 -35.44 -5.62
N ASP A 402 -32.78 -36.15 -6.69
CA ASP A 402 -32.59 -37.60 -6.79
C ASP A 402 -31.09 -37.95 -6.78
N ASN A 403 -30.73 -39.06 -6.13
CA ASN A 403 -29.34 -39.50 -6.10
C ASN A 403 -28.91 -40.05 -7.47
N ARG A 404 -27.75 -39.63 -7.98
CA ARG A 404 -27.25 -40.10 -9.29
C ARG A 404 -27.13 -41.62 -9.42
N PHE A 405 -26.76 -42.31 -8.34
CA PHE A 405 -26.56 -43.76 -8.34
C PHE A 405 -27.82 -44.54 -7.96
N PHE A 406 -28.73 -43.89 -7.22
CA PHE A 406 -30.00 -44.48 -6.77
C PHE A 406 -31.17 -43.53 -7.08
N PRO A 407 -31.45 -43.25 -8.36
CA PRO A 407 -32.38 -42.19 -8.75
C PRO A 407 -33.84 -42.47 -8.38
N ASP A 408 -34.21 -43.75 -8.27
CA ASP A 408 -35.59 -44.16 -7.95
C ASP A 408 -35.79 -44.49 -6.45
N ASP A 409 -34.75 -44.33 -5.62
CA ASP A 409 -34.82 -44.60 -4.18
C ASP A 409 -34.87 -43.29 -3.37
N PRO A 410 -36.05 -42.89 -2.86
CA PRO A 410 -36.23 -41.62 -2.17
C PRO A 410 -35.43 -41.52 -0.87
N ARG A 411 -34.93 -42.63 -0.32
CA ARG A 411 -34.11 -42.63 0.90
C ARG A 411 -32.73 -42.00 0.70
N TYR A 412 -32.25 -41.95 -0.54
CA TYR A 412 -30.95 -41.36 -0.88
C TYR A 412 -31.07 -39.96 -1.50
N ALA A 413 -32.29 -39.49 -1.77
CA ALA A 413 -32.54 -38.15 -2.29
C ALA A 413 -32.10 -37.09 -1.27
N GLN A 414 -31.50 -36.00 -1.77
CA GLN A 414 -30.98 -34.93 -0.92
C GLN A 414 -31.96 -33.75 -0.90
N PRO A 415 -32.34 -33.24 0.28
CA PRO A 415 -33.17 -32.05 0.36
C PRO A 415 -32.36 -30.78 0.08
N PHE A 416 -32.94 -29.89 -0.72
CA PHE A 416 -32.46 -28.53 -0.95
C PHE A 416 -33.51 -27.55 -0.45
N TYR A 417 -33.08 -26.63 0.42
CA TYR A 417 -33.97 -25.76 1.18
C TYR A 417 -34.02 -24.37 0.56
N CYS A 418 -35.22 -23.78 0.60
CA CYS A 418 -35.41 -22.34 0.50
C CYS A 418 -35.43 -21.72 1.91
N TRP A 419 -35.04 -20.46 2.03
CA TRP A 419 -35.10 -19.74 3.31
C TRP A 419 -36.49 -19.81 3.97
N ILE A 420 -37.57 -19.82 3.17
CA ILE A 420 -38.96 -19.82 3.66
C ILE A 420 -39.37 -21.11 4.39
N HIS A 421 -38.64 -22.22 4.19
CA HIS A 421 -38.89 -23.48 4.90
C HIS A 421 -38.90 -23.27 6.43
N THR A 422 -38.12 -22.32 6.94
CA THR A 422 -38.06 -21.99 8.38
C THR A 422 -39.38 -21.48 8.95
N TYR A 423 -40.31 -21.05 8.09
CA TYR A 423 -41.66 -20.62 8.44
C TYR A 423 -42.71 -21.73 8.27
N GLY A 424 -42.29 -22.96 7.95
CA GLY A 424 -43.18 -24.10 7.74
C GLY A 424 -44.07 -23.96 6.51
N THR A 425 -43.63 -23.17 5.52
CA THR A 425 -44.33 -22.93 4.25
C THR A 425 -43.33 -22.87 3.09
N GLY A 426 -43.88 -22.78 1.88
CA GLY A 426 -43.16 -22.64 0.63
C GLY A 426 -43.65 -21.45 -0.19
N HIS A 427 -43.02 -21.25 -1.36
CA HIS A 427 -43.35 -20.16 -2.29
C HIS A 427 -44.37 -20.55 -3.36
N TYR A 428 -44.83 -21.81 -3.41
CA TYR A 428 -45.75 -22.30 -4.46
C TYR A 428 -45.13 -22.16 -5.86
N GLN A 429 -45.96 -22.25 -6.90
CA GLN A 429 -45.53 -22.03 -8.28
C GLN A 429 -45.51 -20.54 -8.63
N ILE A 430 -44.31 -20.01 -8.83
CA ILE A 430 -44.05 -18.61 -9.11
C ILE A 430 -43.30 -18.43 -10.43
N ASN A 431 -43.44 -17.26 -11.05
CA ASN A 431 -42.64 -16.88 -12.21
C ASN A 431 -41.31 -16.22 -11.81
N VAL A 432 -40.43 -15.94 -12.78
CA VAL A 432 -39.11 -15.35 -12.52
C VAL A 432 -39.17 -14.00 -11.81
N ARG A 433 -40.17 -13.16 -12.10
CA ARG A 433 -40.34 -11.84 -11.46
C ARG A 433 -40.74 -11.99 -9.99
N GLU A 434 -41.69 -12.87 -9.72
CA GLU A 434 -42.12 -13.25 -8.38
C GLU A 434 -40.97 -13.90 -7.60
N ALA A 435 -40.20 -14.79 -8.24
CA ALA A 435 -39.06 -15.49 -7.64
C ALA A 435 -37.93 -14.55 -7.22
N LEU A 436 -37.60 -13.56 -8.04
CA LEU A 436 -36.64 -12.52 -7.67
C LEU A 436 -37.18 -11.64 -6.54
N ALA A 437 -38.46 -11.27 -6.58
CA ALA A 437 -39.09 -10.43 -5.55
C ALA A 437 -39.10 -11.07 -4.15
N VAL A 438 -39.27 -12.38 -4.07
CA VAL A 438 -39.26 -13.14 -2.79
C VAL A 438 -37.96 -13.92 -2.56
N SER A 439 -36.96 -13.72 -3.41
CA SER A 439 -35.67 -14.41 -3.37
C SER A 439 -35.82 -15.94 -3.23
N CYS A 440 -36.66 -16.57 -4.05
CA CYS A 440 -36.93 -18.01 -3.95
C CYS A 440 -35.72 -18.85 -4.41
N ASP A 441 -35.11 -19.60 -3.48
CA ASP A 441 -33.96 -20.47 -3.78
C ASP A 441 -34.35 -21.66 -4.65
N VAL A 442 -35.50 -22.29 -4.36
CA VAL A 442 -36.01 -23.45 -5.09
C VAL A 442 -36.20 -23.13 -6.58
N PHE A 443 -36.72 -21.95 -6.91
CA PHE A 443 -36.82 -21.53 -8.30
C PHE A 443 -35.44 -21.49 -8.97
N MET A 444 -34.43 -20.91 -8.30
CA MET A 444 -33.07 -20.76 -8.81
C MET A 444 -32.36 -22.12 -8.99
N TYR A 445 -32.56 -23.05 -8.06
CA TYR A 445 -32.08 -24.43 -8.16
C TYR A 445 -32.61 -25.12 -9.42
N GLN A 446 -33.92 -25.04 -9.66
CA GLN A 446 -34.58 -25.69 -10.78
C GLN A 446 -34.13 -25.09 -12.12
N VAL A 447 -34.05 -23.76 -12.23
CA VAL A 447 -33.61 -23.12 -13.48
C VAL A 447 -32.15 -23.38 -13.81
N ALA A 448 -31.26 -23.42 -12.82
CA ALA A 448 -29.84 -23.64 -13.07
C ALA A 448 -29.51 -25.11 -13.31
N GLY A 449 -29.94 -26.00 -12.41
CA GLY A 449 -29.52 -27.41 -12.44
C GLY A 449 -30.59 -28.39 -12.93
N GLY A 450 -31.77 -27.90 -13.32
CA GLY A 450 -32.90 -28.72 -13.75
C GLY A 450 -33.70 -29.27 -12.57
N TYR A 451 -34.76 -30.02 -12.83
CA TYR A 451 -35.47 -30.77 -11.79
C TYR A 451 -36.02 -32.08 -12.34
N ARG A 452 -35.49 -33.20 -11.82
CA ARG A 452 -35.81 -34.56 -12.26
C ARG A 452 -35.77 -34.68 -13.79
N LYS A 453 -36.64 -35.50 -14.37
CA LYS A 453 -36.85 -35.59 -15.84
C LYS A 453 -37.91 -34.61 -16.35
N THR A 454 -38.42 -33.74 -15.48
CA THR A 454 -39.56 -32.86 -15.77
C THR A 454 -39.13 -31.48 -16.23
N PHE A 455 -37.92 -31.03 -15.88
CA PHE A 455 -37.41 -29.72 -16.23
C PHE A 455 -35.91 -29.79 -16.46
N GLU A 456 -35.46 -29.32 -17.61
CA GLU A 456 -34.04 -29.20 -17.95
C GLU A 456 -33.59 -27.78 -17.61
N GLY A 457 -32.54 -27.65 -16.79
CA GLY A 457 -31.97 -26.35 -16.42
C GLY A 457 -30.90 -25.89 -17.39
N VAL A 458 -30.39 -24.68 -17.14
CA VAL A 458 -29.30 -24.04 -17.91
C VAL A 458 -28.04 -24.92 -17.97
N GLY A 459 -27.73 -25.63 -16.89
CA GLY A 459 -26.54 -26.46 -16.78
C GLY A 459 -25.28 -25.65 -16.41
N ILE A 460 -24.26 -26.35 -15.89
CA ILE A 460 -23.09 -25.71 -15.30
C ILE A 460 -22.25 -24.93 -16.32
N ASP A 461 -22.04 -25.46 -17.52
CA ASP A 461 -21.13 -24.84 -18.49
C ASP A 461 -21.65 -23.45 -18.91
N LYS A 462 -22.96 -23.34 -19.15
CA LYS A 462 -23.64 -22.08 -19.41
C LYS A 462 -23.67 -21.18 -18.18
N MET A 463 -23.96 -21.72 -16.99
CA MET A 463 -23.90 -20.92 -15.76
C MET A 463 -22.52 -20.26 -15.57
N VAL A 464 -21.42 -20.99 -15.80
CA VAL A 464 -20.07 -20.44 -15.74
C VAL A 464 -19.86 -19.36 -16.80
N GLU A 465 -20.28 -19.60 -18.05
CA GLU A 465 -20.18 -18.63 -19.15
C GLU A 465 -20.85 -17.30 -18.80
N TYR A 466 -22.11 -17.32 -18.35
CA TYR A 466 -22.81 -16.08 -17.95
C TYR A 466 -22.17 -15.44 -16.73
N THR A 467 -21.75 -16.23 -15.74
CA THR A 467 -21.08 -15.70 -14.53
C THR A 467 -19.86 -14.86 -14.90
N GLN A 468 -19.05 -15.34 -15.86
CA GLN A 468 -17.89 -14.61 -16.38
C GLN A 468 -18.30 -13.39 -17.22
N GLN A 469 -19.36 -13.48 -18.03
CA GLN A 469 -19.87 -12.33 -18.78
C GLN A 469 -20.37 -11.19 -17.87
N PHE A 470 -20.86 -11.50 -16.68
CA PHE A 470 -21.20 -10.52 -15.63
C PHE A 470 -19.99 -9.96 -14.87
N GLY A 471 -18.76 -10.38 -15.22
CA GLY A 471 -17.51 -9.88 -14.65
C GLY A 471 -17.03 -10.61 -13.39
N PHE A 472 -17.67 -11.71 -12.98
CA PHE A 472 -17.16 -12.52 -11.87
C PHE A 472 -16.02 -13.43 -12.35
N GLY A 473 -15.01 -13.61 -11.48
CA GLY A 473 -13.87 -14.48 -11.78
C GLY A 473 -12.69 -13.77 -12.45
N ASP A 474 -12.85 -12.48 -12.76
CA ASP A 474 -11.82 -11.59 -13.29
C ASP A 474 -11.80 -10.28 -12.49
N VAL A 475 -10.69 -9.54 -12.57
CA VAL A 475 -10.58 -8.19 -12.00
C VAL A 475 -11.51 -7.22 -12.75
N THR A 476 -12.15 -6.30 -12.04
CA THR A 476 -13.08 -5.32 -12.64
C THR A 476 -12.36 -4.21 -13.38
N GLY A 477 -11.07 -4.00 -13.10
CA GLY A 477 -10.26 -2.96 -13.75
C GLY A 477 -10.39 -1.60 -13.08
N ILE A 478 -10.79 -1.57 -11.81
CA ILE A 478 -10.72 -0.35 -10.99
C ILE A 478 -9.26 0.11 -10.85
N ASP A 479 -9.03 1.41 -10.82
CA ASP A 479 -7.70 2.01 -10.67
C ASP A 479 -7.15 1.91 -9.23
N LEU A 480 -7.33 0.77 -8.58
CA LEU A 480 -6.83 0.46 -7.23
C LEU A 480 -6.04 -0.86 -7.24
N PRO A 481 -4.94 -0.93 -6.47
CA PRO A 481 -4.15 -2.14 -6.36
C PRO A 481 -4.87 -3.20 -5.52
N GLY A 482 -4.41 -4.45 -5.63
CA GLY A 482 -4.84 -5.53 -4.73
C GLY A 482 -6.24 -6.08 -5.01
N GLU A 483 -6.80 -5.80 -6.19
CA GLU A 483 -8.09 -6.37 -6.60
C GLU A 483 -8.01 -7.90 -6.71
N ASN A 484 -8.98 -8.59 -6.10
CA ASN A 484 -9.07 -10.03 -6.13
C ASN A 484 -10.06 -10.48 -7.23
N PRO A 485 -9.67 -11.38 -8.16
CA PRO A 485 -10.58 -11.87 -9.18
C PRO A 485 -11.72 -12.76 -8.63
N GLY A 486 -11.63 -13.21 -7.37
CA GLY A 486 -12.59 -14.13 -6.79
C GLY A 486 -12.46 -15.55 -7.33
N LEU A 487 -13.54 -16.33 -7.20
CA LEU A 487 -13.58 -17.72 -7.61
C LEU A 487 -14.93 -18.07 -8.21
N VAL A 488 -14.91 -18.37 -9.51
CA VAL A 488 -16.04 -19.00 -10.21
C VAL A 488 -15.78 -20.51 -10.28
N PRO A 489 -16.51 -21.34 -9.52
CA PRO A 489 -16.23 -22.76 -9.44
C PRO A 489 -16.63 -23.47 -10.74
N THR A 490 -15.74 -24.33 -11.24
CA THR A 490 -15.97 -25.15 -12.45
C THR A 490 -15.79 -26.63 -12.14
N PRO A 491 -16.33 -27.54 -12.97
CA PRO A 491 -16.06 -28.98 -12.86
C PRO A 491 -14.55 -29.31 -12.86
N ARG A 492 -13.77 -28.60 -13.67
CA ARG A 492 -12.31 -28.74 -13.71
C ARG A 492 -11.67 -28.29 -12.40
N TRP A 493 -12.05 -27.12 -11.89
CA TRP A 493 -11.56 -26.60 -10.62
C TRP A 493 -11.83 -27.57 -9.48
N LYS A 494 -13.07 -28.05 -9.33
CA LYS A 494 -13.45 -28.97 -8.25
C LYS A 494 -12.63 -30.27 -8.29
N ARG A 495 -12.40 -30.81 -9.49
CA ARG A 495 -11.58 -32.01 -9.68
C ARG A 495 -10.11 -31.80 -9.30
N LEU A 496 -9.54 -30.63 -9.59
CA LEU A 496 -8.16 -30.31 -9.25
C LEU A 496 -7.98 -30.01 -7.75
N THR A 497 -8.96 -29.34 -7.13
CA THR A 497 -8.89 -28.89 -5.74
C THR A 497 -9.25 -30.00 -4.75
N TYR A 498 -10.32 -30.76 -5.01
CA TYR A 498 -10.86 -31.75 -4.06
C TYR A 498 -10.79 -33.19 -4.54
N ALA A 499 -10.32 -33.46 -5.77
CA ALA A 499 -10.38 -34.77 -6.40
C ALA A 499 -11.82 -35.34 -6.53
N GLU A 500 -12.82 -34.47 -6.55
CA GLU A 500 -14.24 -34.82 -6.67
C GLU A 500 -14.79 -34.56 -8.07
N THR A 501 -15.89 -35.24 -8.41
CA THR A 501 -16.64 -34.99 -9.66
C THR A 501 -17.76 -33.98 -9.39
N TRP A 502 -18.04 -33.12 -10.36
CA TRP A 502 -19.16 -32.18 -10.28
C TRP A 502 -20.51 -32.92 -10.17
N ALA A 503 -21.31 -32.54 -9.18
CA ALA A 503 -22.63 -33.07 -8.91
C ALA A 503 -23.70 -32.00 -9.19
N ALA A 504 -24.96 -32.42 -9.37
CA ALA A 504 -26.08 -31.50 -9.58
C ALA A 504 -26.22 -30.48 -8.42
N GLY A 505 -25.97 -30.94 -7.18
CA GLY A 505 -25.99 -30.08 -6.00
C GLY A 505 -24.96 -28.95 -6.02
N ASP A 506 -23.82 -29.12 -6.71
CA ASP A 506 -22.84 -28.04 -6.88
C ASP A 506 -23.42 -26.92 -7.74
N THR A 507 -24.12 -27.26 -8.83
CA THR A 507 -24.84 -26.29 -9.67
C THR A 507 -25.94 -25.58 -8.89
N TYR A 508 -26.68 -26.29 -8.04
CA TYR A 508 -27.75 -25.71 -7.24
C TYR A 508 -27.21 -24.69 -6.23
N ASN A 509 -26.11 -25.02 -5.53
CA ASN A 509 -25.47 -24.09 -4.62
C ASN A 509 -24.91 -22.86 -5.34
N MET A 510 -24.27 -23.05 -6.49
CA MET A 510 -23.77 -21.94 -7.32
C MET A 510 -24.91 -21.04 -7.80
N ALA A 511 -26.07 -21.60 -8.14
CA ALA A 511 -27.24 -20.85 -8.64
C ALA A 511 -27.76 -19.75 -7.70
N ILE A 512 -27.44 -19.86 -6.40
CA ILE A 512 -27.81 -18.89 -5.36
C ILE A 512 -26.58 -18.18 -4.77
N GLY A 513 -25.44 -18.23 -5.46
CA GLY A 513 -24.22 -17.56 -5.02
C GLY A 513 -23.57 -18.19 -3.79
N GLN A 514 -23.77 -19.49 -3.57
CA GLN A 514 -23.18 -20.26 -2.47
C GLN A 514 -22.23 -21.36 -3.00
N GLY A 515 -21.86 -22.30 -2.13
CA GLY A 515 -20.89 -23.33 -2.43
C GLY A 515 -19.48 -22.74 -2.42
N ALA A 516 -18.74 -22.93 -3.51
CA ALA A 516 -17.39 -22.39 -3.67
C ALA A 516 -17.34 -21.06 -4.42
N MET A 517 -18.50 -20.48 -4.76
CA MET A 517 -18.54 -19.18 -5.41
C MET A 517 -18.08 -18.09 -4.44
N LEU A 518 -17.06 -17.33 -4.84
CA LEU A 518 -16.52 -16.21 -4.06
C LEU A 518 -16.36 -14.98 -4.95
N ALA A 519 -16.84 -13.84 -4.49
CA ALA A 519 -16.79 -12.58 -5.20
C ALA A 519 -16.40 -11.44 -4.26
N THR A 520 -15.87 -10.37 -4.82
CA THR A 520 -15.69 -9.10 -4.11
C THR A 520 -16.99 -8.30 -4.10
N PRO A 521 -17.19 -7.41 -3.11
CA PRO A 521 -18.32 -6.48 -3.15
C PRO A 521 -18.38 -5.64 -4.43
N LEU A 522 -17.23 -5.25 -4.98
CA LEU A 522 -17.16 -4.51 -6.25
C LEU A 522 -17.66 -5.34 -7.44
N GLN A 523 -17.31 -6.63 -7.53
CA GLN A 523 -17.84 -7.52 -8.58
C GLN A 523 -19.36 -7.65 -8.49
N VAL A 524 -19.92 -7.75 -7.27
CA VAL A 524 -21.39 -7.80 -7.07
C VAL A 524 -22.05 -6.50 -7.53
N LEU A 525 -21.45 -5.34 -7.24
CA LEU A 525 -21.93 -4.05 -7.75
C LEU A 525 -21.86 -3.98 -9.28
N ASN A 526 -20.75 -4.43 -9.88
CA ASN A 526 -20.57 -4.44 -11.33
C ASN A 526 -21.65 -5.29 -12.04
N ALA A 527 -21.93 -6.49 -11.51
CA ALA A 527 -22.99 -7.35 -12.05
C ALA A 527 -24.39 -6.70 -11.94
N THR A 528 -24.65 -5.97 -10.84
CA THR A 528 -25.90 -5.22 -10.66
C THR A 528 -25.98 -4.03 -11.63
N SER A 529 -24.85 -3.36 -11.85
CA SER A 529 -24.71 -2.23 -12.77
C SER A 529 -25.00 -2.62 -14.22
N ALA A 530 -24.50 -3.79 -14.66
CA ALA A 530 -24.80 -4.33 -15.99
C ALA A 530 -26.32 -4.43 -16.26
N ILE A 531 -27.08 -4.97 -15.29
CA ILE A 531 -28.55 -5.01 -15.40
C ILE A 531 -29.16 -3.60 -15.42
N ALA A 532 -28.68 -2.71 -14.55
CA ALA A 532 -29.19 -1.33 -14.46
C ALA A 532 -28.95 -0.53 -15.76
N ASN A 533 -27.89 -0.84 -16.50
CA ASN A 533 -27.55 -0.21 -17.79
C ASN A 533 -28.10 -0.96 -19.01
N GLY A 534 -28.81 -2.08 -18.81
CA GLY A 534 -29.49 -2.81 -19.87
C GLY A 534 -28.69 -3.92 -20.56
N GLY A 535 -27.59 -4.38 -19.96
CA GLY A 535 -26.71 -5.43 -20.48
C GLY A 535 -25.36 -4.91 -20.89
#